data_AF-A0A533RRH8-F1
#
_entry.id   AF-A0A533RRH8-F1
#
_cell.length_a   1.000
_cell.length_b   1.000
_cell.length_c   1.000
_cell.angle_alpha   90.00
_cell.angle_beta   90.00
_cell.angle_gamma   90.00
#
_symmetry.space_group_name_H-M   'P 1'
#
loop_
_entity.id
_entity.type
_entity.pdbx_description
1 polymer ?
#
loop_
_entity_poly.entity_id
_entity_poly.type
_entity_poly.pdbx_seq_one_letter_code
_entity_poly.pdbx_strand_id
1 'polypeptide(L)'
;FKGTDETLTTRMKSVGEVMAIGRTFEEALGKAMRSLENGRGGLGADGKDVFAEHKFDEFMAVPNEQRLFYLAEALRRGRTVDELHDITKIDPWFLGRIAKAIRVERSLAGRDLATLSADELLDAKRHGLSDVQIAQVTGATEADVREARKAAGVKPTFKSVDTCAAEFAAFTPYYYKTYEDEDEVAQAERPRAIILGAGPNRIGQGIEFDYCCVHASYALHDAGYETVMVNCNPETVSTDYDTSDRLYFEPLTFEDVMDIVDVEKPAGVVVTFGGQTPLKLAHALEAAGVPIMGTRPEAIDLAEDRRRFSAILDELGIAYPAAGTANSFEEAVAVARRIGFPLLVRPSYVLGGRGMVLAYN
;
A
#
# COMPACT_ATOMS: atom_id res chain seq x y z
N PHE A 1 -12.79 10.01 -13.44
CA PHE A 1 -14.18 10.13 -13.93
C PHE A 1 -14.15 10.48 -15.41
N LYS A 2 -14.66 9.61 -16.30
CA LYS A 2 -14.47 9.79 -17.77
C LYS A 2 -15.04 11.14 -18.23
N GLY A 3 -14.25 11.90 -18.98
CA GLY A 3 -14.64 13.20 -19.52
C GLY A 3 -14.56 14.36 -18.51
N THR A 4 -14.11 14.12 -17.29
CA THR A 4 -13.80 15.18 -16.33
C THR A 4 -12.38 15.68 -16.56
N ASP A 5 -12.17 16.99 -16.43
CA ASP A 5 -10.82 17.56 -16.40
C ASP A 5 -10.07 17.10 -15.13
N GLU A 6 -8.89 16.52 -15.32
CA GLU A 6 -8.06 15.93 -14.26
C GLU A 6 -7.05 16.92 -13.65
N THR A 7 -6.99 18.15 -14.18
CA THR A 7 -6.10 19.20 -13.69
C THR A 7 -6.42 19.57 -12.23
N LEU A 8 -5.42 19.55 -11.35
CA LEU A 8 -5.57 20.01 -9.98
C LEU A 8 -5.59 21.53 -9.93
N THR A 9 -6.55 22.10 -9.21
CA THR A 9 -6.82 23.54 -9.13
C THR A 9 -7.25 23.89 -7.71
N THR A 10 -7.70 25.12 -7.47
CA THR A 10 -8.18 25.60 -6.16
C THR A 10 -9.45 24.89 -5.68
N ARG A 11 -10.16 24.18 -6.57
CA ARG A 11 -11.28 23.31 -6.25
C ARG A 11 -10.79 21.88 -6.04
N MET A 12 -11.04 21.33 -4.86
CA MET A 12 -10.69 19.95 -4.52
C MET A 12 -11.38 18.94 -5.44
N LYS A 13 -10.60 17.94 -5.85
CA LYS A 13 -11.03 16.77 -6.64
C LYS A 13 -10.63 15.44 -5.99
N SER A 14 -9.85 15.47 -4.91
CA SER A 14 -9.45 14.28 -4.14
C SER A 14 -10.64 13.65 -3.42
N VAL A 15 -10.56 12.35 -3.19
CA VAL A 15 -11.60 11.53 -2.54
C VAL A 15 -11.17 10.97 -1.18
N GLY A 16 -9.94 11.29 -0.77
CA GLY A 16 -9.30 10.89 0.48
C GLY A 16 -7.82 11.27 0.44
N GLU A 17 -7.12 10.91 1.50
CA GLU A 17 -5.71 11.23 1.72
C GLU A 17 -4.99 10.13 2.50
N VAL A 18 -3.66 10.21 2.51
CA VAL A 18 -2.78 9.36 3.30
C VAL A 18 -1.85 10.24 4.12
N MET A 19 -1.43 9.74 5.26
CA MET A 19 -0.35 10.35 6.03
C MET A 19 0.76 9.31 6.25
N ALA A 20 1.99 9.78 6.36
CA ALA A 20 3.11 8.95 6.76
C ALA A 20 4.07 9.76 7.63
N ILE A 21 4.67 9.07 8.59
CA ILE A 21 5.66 9.66 9.50
C ILE A 21 7.02 9.04 9.18
N GLY A 22 8.05 9.86 9.08
CA GLY A 22 9.44 9.42 8.90
C GLY A 22 10.38 10.39 9.60
N ARG A 23 11.59 9.93 9.92
CA ARG A 23 12.64 10.75 10.55
C ARG A 23 13.25 11.75 9.57
N THR A 24 13.11 11.48 8.27
CA THR A 24 13.51 12.35 7.18
C THR A 24 12.36 12.58 6.21
N PHE A 25 12.46 13.63 5.39
CA PHE A 25 11.47 13.90 4.36
C PHE A 25 11.41 12.77 3.33
N GLU A 26 12.57 12.25 2.93
CA GLU A 26 12.72 11.18 1.95
C GLU A 26 12.01 9.89 2.41
N GLU A 27 12.21 9.52 3.68
CA GLU A 27 11.52 8.38 4.30
C GLU A 27 10.00 8.60 4.37
N ALA A 28 9.57 9.74 4.89
CA ALA A 28 8.15 10.06 5.01
C ALA A 28 7.44 10.09 3.65
N LEU A 29 8.07 10.69 2.63
CA LEU A 29 7.52 10.75 1.28
C LEU A 29 7.46 9.36 0.63
N GLY A 30 8.52 8.55 0.75
CA GLY A 30 8.53 7.18 0.23
C GLY A 30 7.41 6.32 0.84
N LYS A 31 7.18 6.47 2.15
CA LYS A 31 6.07 5.84 2.88
C LYS A 31 4.70 6.32 2.40
N ALA A 32 4.52 7.64 2.29
CA ALA A 32 3.27 8.21 1.80
C ALA A 32 2.95 7.72 0.38
N MET A 33 3.93 7.72 -0.51
CA MET A 33 3.72 7.34 -1.92
C MET A 33 3.32 5.87 -2.09
N ARG A 34 3.85 4.96 -1.26
CA ARG A 34 3.41 3.55 -1.28
C ARG A 34 2.13 3.29 -0.48
N SER A 35 1.68 4.24 0.34
CA SER A 35 0.41 4.17 1.07
C SER A 35 -0.80 4.55 0.21
N LEU A 36 -0.60 5.15 -0.97
CA LEU A 36 -1.67 5.68 -1.83
C LEU A 36 -2.62 4.62 -2.39
N GLU A 37 -2.34 3.33 -2.20
CA GLU A 37 -3.16 2.21 -2.67
C GLU A 37 -3.45 2.24 -4.18
N ASN A 38 -2.60 2.90 -4.95
CA ASN A 38 -2.65 2.99 -6.41
C ASN A 38 -1.79 1.90 -7.08
N GLY A 39 -1.25 0.97 -6.28
CA GLY A 39 -0.41 -0.14 -6.73
C GLY A 39 1.06 0.24 -6.94
N ARG A 40 1.50 1.42 -6.48
CA ARG A 40 2.89 1.88 -6.63
C ARG A 40 3.71 1.53 -5.39
N GLY A 41 4.97 1.16 -5.60
CA GLY A 41 5.90 0.80 -4.53
C GLY A 41 6.58 1.99 -3.85
N GLY A 42 6.33 3.22 -4.31
CA GLY A 42 7.02 4.43 -3.88
C GLY A 42 7.00 5.49 -4.99
N LEU A 43 8.09 6.21 -5.18
CA LEU A 43 8.23 7.27 -6.21
C LEU A 43 8.60 6.70 -7.61
N GLY A 44 7.97 5.61 -8.05
CA GLY A 44 8.33 4.87 -9.27
C GLY A 44 9.49 3.89 -9.06
N ALA A 45 10.14 3.47 -10.14
CA ALA A 45 11.11 2.37 -10.14
C ALA A 45 10.54 1.08 -9.56
N ASP A 46 9.29 0.75 -9.95
CA ASP A 46 8.54 -0.41 -9.46
C ASP A 46 7.97 -1.28 -10.61
N GLY A 47 8.52 -1.09 -11.82
CA GLY A 47 8.13 -1.81 -13.03
C GLY A 47 6.84 -1.31 -13.69
N LYS A 48 6.19 -0.27 -13.14
CA LYS A 48 4.89 0.26 -13.63
C LYS A 48 5.01 1.66 -14.24
N ASP A 49 6.24 2.13 -14.44
CA ASP A 49 6.52 3.46 -14.99
C ASP A 49 6.16 3.54 -16.46
N VAL A 50 5.10 4.30 -16.77
CA VAL A 50 4.65 4.60 -18.13
C VAL A 50 4.37 6.09 -18.22
N PHE A 51 5.07 6.77 -19.14
CA PHE A 51 5.01 8.22 -19.29
C PHE A 51 4.59 8.64 -20.69
N ALA A 52 3.82 9.73 -20.77
CA ALA A 52 3.45 10.36 -22.03
C ALA A 52 4.61 11.23 -22.56
N GLU A 53 5.54 10.63 -23.31
CA GLU A 53 6.78 11.28 -23.75
C GLU A 53 6.55 12.64 -24.45
N HIS A 54 5.54 12.74 -25.31
CA HIS A 54 5.22 13.99 -26.03
C HIS A 54 4.64 15.10 -25.14
N LYS A 55 4.23 14.77 -23.91
CA LYS A 55 3.60 15.67 -22.94
C LYS A 55 4.36 15.73 -21.62
N PHE A 56 5.58 15.21 -21.58
CA PHE A 56 6.32 15.00 -20.33
C PHE A 56 6.43 16.28 -19.48
N ASP A 57 6.76 17.41 -20.11
CA ASP A 57 6.87 18.71 -19.43
C ASP A 57 5.52 19.30 -19.07
N GLU A 58 4.47 19.03 -19.85
CA GLU A 58 3.09 19.44 -19.55
C GLU A 58 2.60 18.78 -18.26
N PHE A 59 2.88 17.48 -18.08
CA PHE A 59 2.56 16.73 -16.86
C PHE A 59 3.33 17.20 -15.62
N MET A 60 4.43 17.93 -15.78
CA MET A 60 5.14 18.59 -14.67
C MET A 60 4.67 20.03 -14.45
N ALA A 61 4.42 20.77 -15.53
CA ALA A 61 4.01 22.17 -15.47
C ALA A 61 2.58 22.33 -14.94
N VAL A 62 1.66 21.49 -15.40
CA VAL A 62 0.23 21.53 -15.04
C VAL A 62 -0.03 20.56 -13.90
N PRO A 63 -0.46 21.03 -12.69
CA PRO A 63 -0.71 20.14 -11.56
C PRO A 63 -1.71 19.03 -11.87
N ASN A 64 -1.34 17.79 -11.58
CA ASN A 64 -2.14 16.58 -11.78
C ASN A 64 -1.72 15.50 -10.78
N GLU A 65 -2.49 14.41 -10.66
CA GLU A 65 -2.21 13.32 -9.71
C GLU A 65 -0.91 12.55 -9.99
N GLN A 66 -0.42 12.56 -11.23
CA GLN A 66 0.80 11.84 -11.64
C GLN A 66 2.07 12.70 -11.54
N ARG A 67 1.93 13.99 -11.23
CA ARG A 67 3.00 15.00 -11.32
C ARG A 67 4.28 14.58 -10.58
N LEU A 68 4.15 14.00 -9.39
CA LEU A 68 5.31 13.54 -8.60
C LEU A 68 6.07 12.40 -9.28
N PHE A 69 5.40 11.51 -10.02
CA PHE A 69 6.07 10.44 -10.76
C PHE A 69 6.85 10.99 -11.96
N TYR A 70 6.27 11.93 -12.72
CA TYR A 70 6.98 12.61 -13.81
C TYR A 70 8.19 13.40 -13.29
N LEU A 71 8.05 14.04 -12.12
CA LEU A 71 9.13 14.76 -11.47
C LEU A 71 10.27 13.83 -11.04
N ALA A 72 9.95 12.72 -10.39
CA ALA A 72 10.92 11.69 -10.01
C ALA A 72 11.64 11.14 -11.26
N GLU A 73 10.89 10.88 -12.33
CA GLU A 73 11.46 10.42 -13.59
C GLU A 73 12.34 11.48 -14.27
N ALA A 74 11.98 12.76 -14.22
CA ALA A 74 12.80 13.83 -14.74
C ALA A 74 14.18 13.90 -14.06
N LEU A 75 14.20 13.72 -12.73
CA LEU A 75 15.44 13.61 -11.95
C LEU A 75 16.26 12.37 -12.35
N ARG A 76 15.59 11.23 -12.59
CA ARG A 76 16.25 10.01 -13.12
C ARG A 76 16.90 10.27 -14.48
N ARG A 77 16.22 11.01 -15.35
CA ARG A 77 16.70 11.45 -16.68
C ARG A 77 17.74 12.58 -16.63
N GLY A 78 18.11 13.06 -15.44
CA GLY A 78 19.20 14.01 -15.25
C GLY A 78 18.80 15.48 -15.27
N ARG A 79 17.50 15.81 -15.19
CA ARG A 79 17.08 17.21 -14.99
C ARG A 79 17.55 17.71 -13.64
N THR A 80 17.90 18.98 -13.59
CA THR A 80 18.37 19.67 -12.39
C THR A 80 17.20 20.11 -11.52
N VAL A 81 17.49 20.38 -10.25
CA VAL A 81 16.51 20.94 -9.30
C VAL A 81 16.01 22.31 -9.77
N ASP A 82 16.88 23.14 -10.34
CA ASP A 82 16.52 24.48 -10.80
C ASP A 82 15.56 24.43 -12.00
N GLU A 83 15.83 23.56 -12.99
CA GLU A 83 14.91 23.35 -14.12
C GLU A 83 13.54 22.86 -13.64
N LEU A 84 13.50 21.96 -12.66
CA LEU A 84 12.25 21.46 -12.09
C LEU A 84 11.53 22.51 -11.26
N HIS A 85 12.26 23.35 -10.52
CA HIS A 85 11.66 24.49 -9.83
C HIS A 85 11.03 25.45 -10.83
N ASP A 86 11.72 25.77 -11.92
CA ASP A 86 11.22 26.68 -12.94
C ASP A 86 9.92 26.19 -13.58
N ILE A 87 9.81 24.88 -13.83
CA ILE A 87 8.60 24.26 -14.39
C ILE A 87 7.49 24.16 -13.34
N THR A 88 7.83 23.68 -12.14
CA THR A 88 6.81 23.20 -11.20
C THR A 88 6.40 24.24 -10.16
N LYS A 89 7.29 25.19 -9.87
CA LYS A 89 7.26 26.13 -8.75
C LYS A 89 7.28 25.48 -7.36
N ILE A 90 7.57 24.17 -7.28
CA ILE A 90 7.82 23.48 -6.01
C ILE A 90 9.15 23.97 -5.45
N ASP A 91 9.20 24.27 -4.16
CA ASP A 91 10.39 24.80 -3.51
C ASP A 91 11.63 23.90 -3.78
N PRO A 92 12.79 24.48 -4.13
CA PRO A 92 14.02 23.73 -4.41
C PRO A 92 14.44 22.80 -3.27
N TRP A 93 14.07 23.10 -2.02
CA TRP A 93 14.35 22.23 -0.89
C TRP A 93 13.70 20.85 -1.06
N PHE A 94 12.39 20.79 -1.36
CA PHE A 94 11.67 19.53 -1.56
C PHE A 94 12.23 18.77 -2.76
N LEU A 95 12.46 19.47 -3.86
CA LEU A 95 13.05 18.90 -5.08
C LEU A 95 14.44 18.32 -4.82
N GLY A 96 15.26 19.00 -4.03
CA GLY A 96 16.58 18.52 -3.61
C GLY A 96 16.51 17.25 -2.77
N ARG A 97 15.49 17.11 -1.90
CA ARG A 97 15.28 15.88 -1.12
C ARG A 97 14.84 14.72 -1.99
N ILE A 98 13.90 14.95 -2.92
CA ILE A 98 13.50 13.93 -3.91
C ILE A 98 14.72 13.52 -4.74
N ALA A 99 15.51 14.49 -5.23
CA ALA A 99 16.73 14.20 -5.99
C ALA A 99 17.75 13.38 -5.20
N LYS A 100 17.84 13.56 -3.87
CA LYS A 100 18.67 12.73 -3.00
C LYS A 100 18.19 11.27 -2.97
N ALA A 101 16.90 11.04 -2.75
CA ALA A 101 16.32 9.69 -2.77
C ALA A 101 16.55 9.01 -4.13
N ILE A 102 16.32 9.72 -5.24
CA ILE A 102 16.56 9.22 -6.60
C ILE A 102 18.05 8.91 -6.84
N ARG A 103 18.98 9.69 -6.27
CA ARG A 103 20.42 9.39 -6.38
C ARG A 103 20.78 8.07 -5.69
N VAL A 104 20.24 7.84 -4.50
CA VAL A 104 20.44 6.58 -3.75
C VAL A 104 19.89 5.41 -4.55
N GLU A 105 18.66 5.51 -5.04
CA GLU A 105 18.06 4.51 -5.93
C GLU A 105 18.94 4.18 -7.14
N ARG A 106 19.42 5.22 -7.85
CA ARG A 106 20.29 5.05 -9.01
C ARG A 106 21.66 4.46 -8.69
N SER A 107 22.14 4.58 -7.47
CA SER A 107 23.40 3.96 -7.05
C SER A 107 23.31 2.44 -6.91
N LEU A 108 22.08 1.90 -6.77
CA LEU A 108 21.79 0.48 -6.72
C LEU A 108 21.45 -0.10 -8.10
N ALA A 109 20.99 0.74 -9.02
CA ALA A 109 20.48 0.31 -10.32
C ALA A 109 21.50 -0.49 -11.14
N GLY A 110 21.09 -1.67 -11.59
CA GLY A 110 21.89 -2.59 -12.39
C GLY A 110 22.95 -3.37 -11.61
N ARG A 111 23.01 -3.23 -10.28
CA ARG A 111 23.88 -4.03 -9.41
C ARG A 111 23.15 -5.28 -8.94
N ASP A 112 23.92 -6.35 -8.76
CA ASP A 112 23.42 -7.57 -8.14
C ASP A 112 23.16 -7.33 -6.64
N LEU A 113 21.96 -7.69 -6.17
CA LEU A 113 21.54 -7.58 -4.77
C LEU A 113 22.55 -8.21 -3.80
N ALA A 114 23.16 -9.33 -4.18
CA ALA A 114 24.13 -10.04 -3.34
C ALA A 114 25.43 -9.25 -3.10
N THR A 115 25.69 -8.21 -3.91
CA THR A 115 26.87 -7.35 -3.79
C THR A 115 26.63 -6.10 -2.96
N LEU A 116 25.38 -5.84 -2.54
CA LEU A 116 25.03 -4.69 -1.73
C LEU A 116 25.43 -4.93 -0.27
N SER A 117 26.12 -3.96 0.31
CA SER A 117 26.47 -3.96 1.72
C SER A 117 25.28 -3.60 2.61
N ALA A 118 25.38 -3.92 3.91
CA ALA A 118 24.39 -3.54 4.91
C ALA A 118 24.16 -2.01 4.94
N ASP A 119 25.24 -1.23 4.82
CA ASP A 119 25.17 0.24 4.82
C ASP A 119 24.43 0.79 3.59
N GLU A 120 24.63 0.20 2.42
CA GLU A 120 23.92 0.61 1.19
C GLU A 120 22.43 0.27 1.27
N LEU A 121 22.08 -0.91 1.79
CA LEU A 121 20.69 -1.28 2.03
C LEU A 121 20.07 -0.35 3.08
N LEU A 122 20.75 -0.08 4.18
CA LEU A 122 20.28 0.83 5.22
C LEU A 122 20.08 2.25 4.69
N ASP A 123 21.02 2.77 3.88
CA ASP A 123 20.91 4.09 3.26
C ASP A 123 19.70 4.16 2.32
N ALA A 124 19.46 3.11 1.52
CA ALA A 124 18.27 3.01 0.68
C ALA A 124 16.97 3.08 1.50
N LYS A 125 16.88 2.29 2.59
CA LYS A 125 15.71 2.28 3.46
C LYS A 125 15.49 3.62 4.16
N ARG A 126 16.56 4.27 4.66
CA ARG A 126 16.51 5.63 5.26
C ARG A 126 16.10 6.73 4.28
N HIS A 127 16.26 6.50 2.99
CA HIS A 127 15.77 7.38 1.93
C HIS A 127 14.39 6.99 1.38
N GLY A 128 13.69 6.10 2.08
CA GLY A 128 12.28 5.78 1.81
C GLY A 128 12.04 4.76 0.70
N LEU A 129 13.09 4.11 0.18
CA LEU A 129 12.93 3.07 -0.83
C LEU A 129 12.26 1.83 -0.23
N SER A 130 11.22 1.33 -0.90
CA SER A 130 10.62 0.04 -0.56
C SER A 130 11.45 -1.13 -1.06
N ASP A 131 11.20 -2.31 -0.50
CA ASP A 131 11.81 -3.57 -0.93
C ASP A 131 11.43 -3.87 -2.41
N VAL A 132 10.23 -3.45 -2.85
CA VAL A 132 9.80 -3.50 -4.26
C VAL A 132 10.68 -2.64 -5.17
N GLN A 133 11.00 -1.40 -4.75
CA GLN A 133 11.83 -0.51 -5.55
C GLN A 133 13.28 -1.02 -5.66
N ILE A 134 13.84 -1.49 -4.54
CA ILE A 134 15.18 -2.09 -4.52
C ILE A 134 15.20 -3.31 -5.44
N ALA A 135 14.20 -4.20 -5.32
CA ALA A 135 14.09 -5.40 -6.13
C ALA A 135 14.06 -5.08 -7.62
N GLN A 136 13.26 -4.08 -8.02
CA GLN A 136 13.15 -3.66 -9.40
C GLN A 136 14.47 -3.15 -9.96
N VAL A 137 15.22 -2.33 -9.21
CA VAL A 137 16.47 -1.74 -9.71
C VAL A 137 17.66 -2.71 -9.69
N THR A 138 17.62 -3.74 -8.84
CA THR A 138 18.63 -4.82 -8.80
C THR A 138 18.25 -6.04 -9.63
N GLY A 139 17.04 -6.10 -10.19
CA GLY A 139 16.52 -7.27 -10.90
C GLY A 139 16.21 -8.48 -10.01
N ALA A 140 16.02 -8.27 -8.71
CA ALA A 140 15.66 -9.29 -7.73
C ALA A 140 14.14 -9.33 -7.50
N THR A 141 13.67 -10.21 -6.61
CA THR A 141 12.28 -10.17 -6.12
C THR A 141 12.17 -9.41 -4.79
N GLU A 142 10.97 -8.93 -4.45
CA GLU A 142 10.70 -8.29 -3.15
C GLU A 142 11.09 -9.20 -1.97
N ALA A 143 10.83 -10.50 -2.10
CA ALA A 143 11.20 -11.49 -1.09
C ALA A 143 12.72 -11.60 -0.92
N ASP A 144 13.48 -11.62 -2.03
CA ASP A 144 14.95 -11.68 -1.98
C ASP A 144 15.52 -10.45 -1.25
N VAL A 145 14.99 -9.26 -1.52
CA VAL A 145 15.41 -8.02 -0.85
C VAL A 145 15.12 -8.08 0.64
N ARG A 146 13.92 -8.53 1.04
CA ARG A 146 13.57 -8.67 2.45
C ARG A 146 14.54 -9.61 3.16
N GLU A 147 14.83 -10.77 2.57
CA GLU A 147 15.74 -11.76 3.16
C GLU A 147 17.18 -11.24 3.23
N ALA A 148 17.70 -10.63 2.15
CA ALA A 148 19.03 -10.02 2.13
C ALA A 148 19.17 -8.93 3.21
N ARG A 149 18.16 -8.07 3.32
CA ARG A 149 18.07 -7.01 4.32
C ARG A 149 18.08 -7.56 5.74
N LYS A 150 17.27 -8.59 6.04
CA LYS A 150 17.25 -9.25 7.36
C LYS A 150 18.56 -9.97 7.67
N ALA A 151 19.16 -10.65 6.69
CA ALA A 151 20.44 -11.34 6.83
C ALA A 151 21.60 -10.37 7.11
N ALA A 152 21.56 -9.18 6.51
CA ALA A 152 22.51 -8.09 6.74
C ALA A 152 22.27 -7.33 8.06
N GLY A 153 21.22 -7.67 8.82
CA GLY A 153 20.88 -6.98 10.08
C GLY A 153 20.16 -5.65 9.90
N VAL A 154 19.75 -5.28 8.69
CA VAL A 154 19.07 -4.02 8.37
C VAL A 154 17.57 -4.17 8.68
N LYS A 155 17.19 -4.03 9.93
CA LYS A 155 15.80 -4.14 10.38
C LYS A 155 15.24 -2.75 10.70
N PRO A 156 13.94 -2.53 10.51
CA PRO A 156 13.34 -1.30 10.99
C PRO A 156 13.27 -1.31 12.51
N THR A 157 13.18 -0.12 13.07
CA THR A 157 12.81 0.17 14.46
C THR A 157 11.51 0.97 14.45
N PHE A 158 10.76 0.90 15.54
CA PHE A 158 9.53 1.66 15.67
C PHE A 158 9.68 2.72 16.77
N LYS A 159 9.26 3.93 16.45
CA LYS A 159 9.37 5.13 17.28
C LYS A 159 8.00 5.64 17.66
N SER A 160 7.89 6.22 18.85
CA SER A 160 6.62 6.68 19.41
C SER A 160 6.32 8.12 19.00
N VAL A 161 5.05 8.44 18.87
CA VAL A 161 4.55 9.82 18.78
C VAL A 161 4.24 10.32 20.18
N ASP A 162 4.93 11.35 20.64
CA ASP A 162 4.92 11.79 22.04
C ASP A 162 4.54 13.26 22.24
N THR A 163 4.32 14.01 21.16
CA THR A 163 4.05 15.46 21.11
C THR A 163 5.17 16.39 21.62
N CYS A 164 6.25 15.85 22.18
CA CYS A 164 7.29 16.58 22.93
C CYS A 164 8.72 16.25 22.52
N ALA A 165 8.92 15.51 21.42
CA ALA A 165 10.24 15.14 20.91
C ALA A 165 11.12 14.43 21.97
N ALA A 166 10.52 13.46 22.66
CA ALA A 166 11.08 12.65 23.72
C ALA A 166 11.53 13.43 24.98
N GLU A 167 11.06 14.67 25.18
CA GLU A 167 11.27 15.38 26.45
C GLU A 167 10.62 14.62 27.63
N PHE A 168 9.48 13.98 27.39
CA PHE A 168 8.76 13.15 28.34
C PHE A 168 8.49 11.76 27.77
N ALA A 169 8.39 10.77 28.65
CA ALA A 169 8.01 9.42 28.24
C ALA A 169 6.57 9.41 27.69
N ALA A 170 6.40 8.90 26.47
CA ALA A 170 5.08 8.61 25.93
C ALA A 170 4.53 7.34 26.59
N PHE A 171 3.34 7.45 27.18
CA PHE A 171 2.58 6.29 27.63
C PHE A 171 1.64 5.77 26.54
N THR A 172 1.38 6.59 25.52
CA THR A 172 0.51 6.25 24.40
C THR A 172 1.30 5.45 23.36
N PRO A 173 0.93 4.18 23.10
CA PRO A 173 1.62 3.29 22.16
C PRO A 173 1.22 3.58 20.71
N TYR A 174 1.51 4.80 20.26
CA TYR A 174 1.35 5.25 18.88
C TYR A 174 2.72 5.27 18.20
N TYR A 175 2.95 4.30 17.31
CA TYR A 175 4.22 4.05 16.65
C TYR A 175 4.25 4.40 15.16
N TYR A 176 5.45 4.69 14.67
CA TYR A 176 5.81 4.70 13.25
C TYR A 176 7.16 4.02 13.02
N LYS A 177 7.29 3.36 11.88
CA LYS A 177 8.47 2.66 11.38
C LYS A 177 9.53 3.65 10.91
N THR A 178 10.78 3.40 11.28
CA THR A 178 11.97 4.03 10.72
C THR A 178 13.17 3.07 10.72
N TYR A 179 14.33 3.51 10.27
CA TYR A 179 15.58 2.75 10.27
C TYR A 179 16.64 3.47 11.12
N GLU A 180 16.46 3.41 12.44
CA GLU A 180 17.36 3.99 13.45
C GLU A 180 17.85 2.90 14.42
N ASP A 181 18.59 3.29 15.45
CA ASP A 181 19.28 2.32 16.32
C ASP A 181 18.39 1.74 17.44
N GLU A 182 17.37 2.47 17.90
CA GLU A 182 16.58 2.12 19.09
C GLU A 182 15.11 1.85 18.74
N ASP A 183 14.57 0.74 19.24
CA ASP A 183 13.16 0.36 19.12
C ASP A 183 12.41 0.68 20.42
N GLU A 184 11.25 1.33 20.31
CA GLU A 184 10.43 1.80 21.43
C GLU A 184 9.16 0.96 21.63
N VAL A 185 9.01 -0.13 20.88
CA VAL A 185 7.87 -1.02 21.02
C VAL A 185 7.94 -1.77 22.35
N ALA A 186 6.96 -1.53 23.21
CA ALA A 186 6.82 -2.22 24.48
C ALA A 186 6.63 -3.75 24.32
N GLN A 187 6.88 -4.53 25.36
CA GLN A 187 6.61 -5.96 25.34
C GLN A 187 5.12 -6.27 25.53
N ALA A 188 4.67 -7.42 25.02
CA ALA A 188 3.29 -7.85 25.13
C ALA A 188 3.01 -8.29 26.56
N GLU A 189 1.85 -7.93 27.07
CA GLU A 189 1.34 -8.55 28.30
C GLU A 189 0.28 -9.61 28.00
N ARG A 190 -0.40 -9.50 26.84
CA ARG A 190 -1.47 -10.40 26.40
C ARG A 190 -1.25 -10.88 24.97
N PRO A 191 -1.92 -11.96 24.52
CA PRO A 191 -1.91 -12.35 23.11
C PRO A 191 -2.38 -11.19 22.23
N ARG A 192 -1.59 -10.87 21.20
CA ARG A 192 -1.88 -9.72 20.32
C ARG A 192 -2.74 -10.13 19.13
N ALA A 193 -3.71 -9.28 18.80
CA ALA A 193 -4.48 -9.40 17.57
C ALA A 193 -4.26 -8.16 16.70
N ILE A 194 -3.66 -8.35 15.51
CA ILE A 194 -3.48 -7.26 14.55
C ILE A 194 -4.77 -7.08 13.75
N ILE A 195 -5.21 -5.84 13.59
CA ILE A 195 -6.29 -5.44 12.69
C ILE A 195 -5.69 -4.57 11.59
N LEU A 196 -5.79 -5.03 10.33
CA LEU A 196 -5.37 -4.24 9.18
C LEU A 196 -6.52 -3.32 8.75
N GLY A 197 -6.25 -2.02 8.74
CA GLY A 197 -7.17 -0.97 8.32
C GLY A 197 -7.42 -0.94 6.82
N ALA A 198 -8.06 0.15 6.37
CA ALA A 198 -8.43 0.32 4.97
C ALA A 198 -7.47 1.18 4.14
N GLY A 199 -6.52 1.88 4.77
CA GLY A 199 -5.72 2.89 4.09
C GLY A 199 -6.60 4.08 3.62
N PRO A 200 -6.19 4.83 2.58
CA PRO A 200 -6.91 6.02 2.15
C PRO A 200 -8.35 5.71 1.71
N ASN A 201 -9.25 6.59 2.14
CA ASN A 201 -10.62 6.61 1.64
C ASN A 201 -10.64 6.83 0.12
N ARG A 202 -11.53 6.11 -0.57
CA ARG A 202 -11.82 6.28 -2.00
C ARG A 202 -13.22 5.79 -2.32
N ILE A 203 -13.70 6.12 -3.51
CA ILE A 203 -15.02 5.69 -3.96
C ILE A 203 -15.08 4.15 -3.98
N GLY A 204 -16.00 3.58 -3.20
CA GLY A 204 -16.18 2.14 -3.02
C GLY A 204 -15.33 1.53 -1.91
N GLN A 205 -14.48 2.30 -1.23
CA GLN A 205 -13.74 1.91 -0.03
C GLN A 205 -13.65 3.12 0.90
N GLY A 206 -14.71 3.35 1.67
CA GLY A 206 -14.84 4.50 2.56
C GLY A 206 -14.85 4.15 4.04
N ILE A 207 -15.46 5.04 4.83
CA ILE A 207 -15.54 4.99 6.29
C ILE A 207 -16.25 3.72 6.82
N GLU A 208 -17.05 3.05 6.00
CA GLU A 208 -17.70 1.80 6.36
C GLU A 208 -16.71 0.70 6.77
N PHE A 209 -15.52 0.68 6.17
CA PHE A 209 -14.46 -0.28 6.52
C PHE A 209 -13.73 0.14 7.79
N ASP A 210 -13.51 1.44 7.97
CA ASP A 210 -12.95 1.98 9.21
C ASP A 210 -13.82 1.63 10.43
N TYR A 211 -15.14 1.83 10.31
CA TYR A 211 -16.11 1.44 11.32
C TYR A 211 -15.98 -0.04 11.70
N CYS A 212 -15.85 -0.94 10.72
CA CYS A 212 -15.66 -2.37 10.97
C CYS A 212 -14.36 -2.64 11.75
N CYS A 213 -13.26 -2.00 11.38
CA CYS A 213 -11.97 -2.16 12.06
C CYS A 213 -12.00 -1.65 13.50
N VAL A 214 -12.65 -0.50 13.75
CA VAL A 214 -12.85 0.06 15.11
C VAL A 214 -13.61 -0.93 15.99
N HIS A 215 -14.75 -1.44 15.50
CA HIS A 215 -15.55 -2.41 16.25
C HIS A 215 -14.81 -3.74 16.49
N ALA A 216 -13.96 -4.17 15.55
CA ALA A 216 -13.12 -5.34 15.74
C ALA A 216 -12.09 -5.13 16.84
N SER A 217 -11.46 -3.95 16.91
CA SER A 217 -10.55 -3.59 18.00
C SER A 217 -11.27 -3.68 19.35
N TYR A 218 -12.43 -3.04 19.50
CA TYR A 218 -13.18 -3.09 20.75
C TYR A 218 -13.58 -4.52 21.14
N ALA A 219 -14.12 -5.30 20.21
CA ALA A 219 -14.56 -6.67 20.48
C ALA A 219 -13.40 -7.61 20.85
N LEU A 220 -12.23 -7.47 20.19
CA LEU A 220 -11.04 -8.27 20.50
C LEU A 220 -10.41 -7.86 21.83
N HIS A 221 -10.39 -6.56 22.13
CA HIS A 221 -9.94 -6.05 23.42
C HIS A 221 -10.80 -6.61 24.57
N ASP A 222 -12.13 -6.55 24.43
CA ASP A 222 -13.10 -7.12 25.39
C ASP A 222 -12.95 -8.64 25.53
N ALA A 223 -12.52 -9.32 24.45
CA ALA A 223 -12.20 -10.75 24.46
C ALA A 223 -10.82 -11.07 25.08
N GLY A 224 -10.09 -10.06 25.57
CA GLY A 224 -8.84 -10.22 26.30
C GLY A 224 -7.57 -10.15 25.45
N TYR A 225 -7.67 -9.79 24.17
CA TYR A 225 -6.49 -9.54 23.33
C TYR A 225 -5.90 -8.15 23.59
N GLU A 226 -4.61 -8.01 23.33
CA GLU A 226 -3.97 -6.69 23.12
C GLU A 226 -4.13 -6.34 21.63
N THR A 227 -4.92 -5.31 21.33
CA THR A 227 -5.26 -4.98 19.94
C THR A 227 -4.24 -4.07 19.30
N VAL A 228 -3.84 -4.42 18.08
CA VAL A 228 -2.83 -3.69 17.31
C VAL A 228 -3.45 -3.21 16.01
N MET A 229 -3.73 -1.92 15.90
CA MET A 229 -4.25 -1.34 14.67
C MET A 229 -3.10 -0.96 13.74
N VAL A 230 -3.21 -1.31 12.46
CA VAL A 230 -2.28 -0.87 11.41
C VAL A 230 -3.07 -0.13 10.34
N ASN A 231 -2.87 1.18 10.20
CA ASN A 231 -3.56 1.99 9.20
C ASN A 231 -2.78 3.30 8.93
N CYS A 232 -3.05 3.99 7.83
CA CYS A 232 -2.36 5.23 7.46
C CYS A 232 -3.28 6.37 6.99
N ASN A 233 -4.58 6.25 7.25
CA ASN A 233 -5.55 7.29 6.91
C ASN A 233 -5.70 8.27 8.08
N PRO A 234 -5.33 9.55 7.93
CA PRO A 234 -5.40 10.51 9.05
C PRO A 234 -6.83 10.93 9.41
N GLU A 235 -7.83 10.68 8.55
CA GLU A 235 -9.21 11.11 8.76
C GLU A 235 -10.02 10.17 9.68
N THR A 236 -9.45 9.02 10.04
CA THR A 236 -10.21 7.88 10.57
C THR A 236 -10.13 7.70 12.08
N VAL A 237 -11.16 7.07 12.65
CA VAL A 237 -11.20 6.75 14.08
C VAL A 237 -10.29 5.57 14.40
N SER A 238 -10.05 4.64 13.46
CA SER A 238 -9.06 3.57 13.70
C SER A 238 -7.65 4.09 13.97
N THR A 239 -7.30 5.25 13.43
CA THR A 239 -6.00 5.90 13.66
C THR A 239 -5.99 6.86 14.84
N ASP A 240 -7.06 6.89 15.63
CA ASP A 240 -7.04 7.47 16.97
C ASP A 240 -6.34 6.49 17.92
N TYR A 241 -5.42 6.99 18.74
CA TYR A 241 -4.67 6.16 19.67
C TYR A 241 -5.53 5.57 20.78
N ASP A 242 -6.72 6.13 21.04
CA ASP A 242 -7.69 5.61 22.01
C ASP A 242 -8.47 4.38 21.49
N THR A 243 -8.37 4.06 20.19
CA THR A 243 -9.17 2.98 19.57
C THR A 243 -8.59 1.58 19.77
N SER A 244 -7.27 1.48 19.96
CA SER A 244 -6.56 0.19 20.05
C SER A 244 -5.52 0.26 21.14
N ASP A 245 -5.17 -0.89 21.72
CA ASP A 245 -4.08 -0.95 22.70
C ASP A 245 -2.76 -0.46 22.10
N ARG A 246 -2.57 -0.56 20.77
CA ARG A 246 -1.39 -0.08 20.03
C ARG A 246 -1.74 0.34 18.63
N LEU A 247 -1.19 1.45 18.18
CA LEU A 247 -1.40 1.96 16.82
C LEU A 247 -0.08 2.03 16.07
N TYR A 248 -0.01 1.39 14.90
CA TYR A 248 1.05 1.58 13.93
C TYR A 248 0.52 2.40 12.76
N PHE A 249 1.01 3.63 12.63
CA PHE A 249 0.60 4.52 11.55
C PHE A 249 1.48 4.28 10.32
N GLU A 250 1.22 3.16 9.66
CA GLU A 250 2.07 2.58 8.62
C GLU A 250 1.34 2.24 7.33
N PRO A 251 2.05 2.21 6.18
CA PRO A 251 1.48 1.76 4.92
C PRO A 251 0.97 0.32 5.03
N LEU A 252 -0.11 0.01 4.31
CA LEU A 252 -0.67 -1.35 4.22
C LEU A 252 -0.04 -2.12 3.05
N THR A 253 1.27 -2.30 3.11
CA THR A 253 2.01 -3.13 2.14
C THR A 253 2.46 -4.43 2.80
N PHE A 254 2.84 -5.42 1.99
CA PHE A 254 3.39 -6.67 2.52
C PHE A 254 4.65 -6.42 3.36
N GLU A 255 5.59 -5.61 2.85
CA GLU A 255 6.80 -5.21 3.57
C GLU A 255 6.50 -4.63 4.95
N ASP A 256 5.67 -3.57 4.99
CA ASP A 256 5.40 -2.79 6.20
C ASP A 256 4.62 -3.64 7.23
N VAL A 257 3.63 -4.42 6.79
CA VAL A 257 2.86 -5.32 7.67
C VAL A 257 3.74 -6.44 8.22
N MET A 258 4.62 -7.04 7.40
CA MET A 258 5.50 -8.11 7.87
C MET A 258 6.56 -7.61 8.85
N ASP A 259 7.03 -6.36 8.71
CA ASP A 259 7.92 -5.74 9.70
C ASP A 259 7.23 -5.59 11.06
N ILE A 260 5.94 -5.24 11.08
CA ILE A 260 5.14 -5.17 12.31
C ILE A 260 4.90 -6.58 12.87
N VAL A 261 4.57 -7.56 12.02
CA VAL A 261 4.39 -8.96 12.44
C VAL A 261 5.67 -9.54 13.06
N ASP A 262 6.85 -9.21 12.52
CA ASP A 262 8.13 -9.69 13.04
C ASP A 262 8.38 -9.21 14.50
N VAL A 263 7.97 -7.98 14.81
CA VAL A 263 8.10 -7.38 16.15
C VAL A 263 6.95 -7.83 17.07
N GLU A 264 5.72 -7.78 16.58
CA GLU A 264 4.53 -8.02 17.40
C GLU A 264 4.21 -9.50 17.61
N LYS A 265 4.63 -10.39 16.70
CA LYS A 265 4.41 -11.85 16.77
C LYS A 265 2.97 -12.20 17.19
N PRO A 266 1.96 -11.73 16.44
CA PRO A 266 0.57 -11.78 16.87
C PRO A 266 0.04 -13.21 16.99
N ALA A 267 -0.93 -13.40 17.88
CA ALA A 267 -1.73 -14.61 17.95
C ALA A 267 -2.69 -14.74 16.75
N GLY A 268 -3.03 -13.62 16.12
CA GLY A 268 -3.73 -13.61 14.85
C GLY A 268 -3.86 -12.24 14.20
N VAL A 269 -4.18 -12.24 12.90
CA VAL A 269 -4.31 -11.05 12.07
C VAL A 269 -5.66 -11.04 11.35
N VAL A 270 -6.41 -9.95 11.50
CA VAL A 270 -7.71 -9.72 10.85
C VAL A 270 -7.48 -8.94 9.56
N VAL A 271 -7.85 -9.56 8.42
CA VAL A 271 -7.67 -8.99 7.07
C VAL A 271 -8.99 -8.71 6.34
N THR A 272 -10.12 -9.07 6.95
CA THR A 272 -11.44 -9.06 6.29
C THR A 272 -12.24 -7.77 6.46
N PHE A 273 -11.80 -6.85 7.33
CA PHE A 273 -12.58 -5.66 7.68
C PHE A 273 -12.09 -4.35 7.02
N GLY A 274 -10.84 -4.28 6.59
CA GLY A 274 -10.30 -3.07 5.92
C GLY A 274 -10.58 -3.00 4.42
N GLY A 275 -11.52 -3.79 3.88
CA GLY A 275 -11.85 -3.78 2.45
C GLY A 275 -10.76 -4.41 1.58
N GLN A 276 -10.62 -3.94 0.34
CA GLN A 276 -9.81 -4.65 -0.66
C GLN A 276 -8.30 -4.64 -0.36
N THR A 277 -7.82 -3.62 0.34
CA THR A 277 -6.39 -3.45 0.65
C THR A 277 -5.82 -4.63 1.43
N PRO A 278 -6.30 -4.94 2.65
CA PRO A 278 -5.83 -6.11 3.39
C PRO A 278 -6.24 -7.45 2.76
N LEU A 279 -7.38 -7.53 2.06
CA LEU A 279 -7.79 -8.74 1.35
C LEU A 279 -6.75 -9.17 0.30
N LYS A 280 -6.14 -8.22 -0.42
CA LYS A 280 -5.06 -8.50 -1.38
C LYS A 280 -3.78 -9.02 -0.73
N LEU A 281 -3.52 -8.67 0.52
CA LEU A 281 -2.34 -9.11 1.27
C LEU A 281 -2.54 -10.50 1.89
N ALA A 282 -3.79 -10.92 2.11
CA ALA A 282 -4.14 -12.11 2.89
C ALA A 282 -3.38 -13.38 2.47
N HIS A 283 -3.28 -13.65 1.16
CA HIS A 283 -2.54 -14.80 0.64
C HIS A 283 -1.04 -14.73 0.89
N ALA A 284 -0.43 -13.57 0.62
CA ALA A 284 1.00 -13.39 0.82
C ALA A 284 1.37 -13.51 2.31
N LEU A 285 0.54 -12.95 3.19
CA LEU A 285 0.70 -13.04 4.64
C LEU A 285 0.56 -14.49 5.13
N GLU A 286 -0.48 -15.22 4.71
CA GLU A 286 -0.64 -16.63 5.09
C GLU A 286 0.52 -17.50 4.58
N ALA A 287 0.97 -17.29 3.33
CA ALA A 287 2.12 -17.99 2.77
C ALA A 287 3.42 -17.69 3.54
N ALA A 288 3.54 -16.51 4.15
CA ALA A 288 4.64 -16.14 5.03
C ALA A 288 4.48 -16.67 6.47
N GLY A 289 3.42 -17.43 6.76
CA GLY A 289 3.16 -18.05 8.07
C GLY A 289 2.40 -17.16 9.05
N VAL A 290 1.82 -16.05 8.59
CA VAL A 290 1.02 -15.17 9.45
C VAL A 290 -0.31 -15.85 9.84
N PRO A 291 -0.67 -15.89 11.13
CA PRO A 291 -1.91 -16.53 11.58
C PRO A 291 -3.14 -15.68 11.21
N ILE A 292 -3.72 -15.91 10.04
CA ILE A 292 -4.95 -15.20 9.62
C ILE A 292 -6.16 -15.68 10.44
N MET A 293 -6.88 -14.73 11.04
CA MET A 293 -8.12 -14.97 11.79
C MET A 293 -9.36 -14.92 10.88
N GLY A 294 -10.39 -15.68 11.24
CA GLY A 294 -11.67 -15.68 10.54
C GLY A 294 -11.63 -16.48 9.24
N THR A 295 -12.26 -15.95 8.19
CA THR A 295 -12.34 -16.60 6.88
C THR A 295 -10.94 -16.78 6.30
N ARG A 296 -10.58 -18.03 5.96
CA ARG A 296 -9.29 -18.37 5.38
C ARG A 296 -9.08 -17.67 4.03
N PRO A 297 -7.85 -17.25 3.66
CA PRO A 297 -7.54 -16.69 2.35
C PRO A 297 -8.03 -17.55 1.20
N GLU A 298 -7.88 -18.88 1.27
CA GLU A 298 -8.42 -19.78 0.23
C GLU A 298 -9.94 -19.66 0.06
N ALA A 299 -10.70 -19.46 1.14
CA ALA A 299 -12.14 -19.26 1.07
C ALA A 299 -12.52 -17.86 0.55
N ILE A 300 -11.66 -16.86 0.76
CA ILE A 300 -11.80 -15.52 0.17
C ILE A 300 -11.60 -15.63 -1.35
N ASP A 301 -10.51 -16.27 -1.79
CA ASP A 301 -10.19 -16.49 -3.21
C ASP A 301 -11.28 -17.28 -3.93
N LEU A 302 -11.82 -18.30 -3.27
CA LEU A 302 -12.93 -19.09 -3.75
C LEU A 302 -14.18 -18.24 -4.07
N ALA A 303 -14.43 -17.18 -3.30
CA ALA A 303 -15.55 -16.26 -3.50
C ALA A 303 -15.24 -15.13 -4.49
N GLU A 304 -13.97 -14.68 -4.58
CA GLU A 304 -13.54 -13.63 -5.52
C GLU A 304 -13.29 -14.17 -6.94
N ASP A 305 -12.83 -15.41 -7.08
CA ASP A 305 -12.68 -16.10 -8.35
C ASP A 305 -14.05 -16.53 -8.89
N ARG A 306 -14.42 -15.94 -10.04
CA ARG A 306 -15.74 -16.14 -10.64
C ARG A 306 -15.98 -17.56 -11.13
N ARG A 307 -14.94 -18.24 -11.61
CA ARG A 307 -15.05 -19.62 -12.09
C ARG A 307 -15.25 -20.57 -10.91
N ARG A 308 -14.45 -20.40 -9.85
CA ARG A 308 -14.55 -21.19 -8.62
C ARG A 308 -15.91 -20.94 -7.93
N PHE A 309 -16.35 -19.69 -7.87
CA PHE A 309 -17.63 -19.33 -7.27
C PHE A 309 -18.82 -19.90 -8.03
N SER A 310 -18.85 -19.79 -9.37
CA SER A 310 -19.93 -20.40 -10.18
C SER A 310 -20.01 -21.93 -10.01
N ALA A 311 -18.87 -22.62 -9.93
CA ALA A 311 -18.84 -24.05 -9.70
C ALA A 311 -19.48 -24.46 -8.36
N ILE A 312 -19.31 -23.65 -7.31
CA ILE A 312 -19.98 -23.87 -6.01
C ILE A 312 -21.48 -23.66 -6.12
N LEU A 313 -21.91 -22.61 -6.83
CA LEU A 313 -23.34 -22.37 -7.02
C LEU A 313 -24.00 -23.53 -7.78
N ASP A 314 -23.30 -24.09 -8.78
CA ASP A 314 -23.75 -25.30 -9.50
C ASP A 314 -23.85 -26.50 -8.55
N GLU A 315 -22.83 -26.74 -7.71
CA GLU A 315 -22.82 -27.82 -6.72
C GLU A 315 -23.96 -27.69 -5.70
N LEU A 316 -24.23 -26.46 -5.24
CA LEU A 316 -25.28 -26.17 -4.26
C LEU A 316 -26.68 -26.07 -4.89
N GLY A 317 -26.81 -26.15 -6.22
CA GLY A 317 -28.08 -25.97 -6.92
C GLY A 317 -28.67 -24.56 -6.78
N ILE A 318 -27.81 -23.54 -6.57
CA ILE A 318 -28.24 -22.14 -6.44
C ILE A 318 -28.25 -21.51 -7.83
N ALA A 319 -29.39 -20.97 -8.23
CA ALA A 319 -29.53 -20.30 -9.53
C ALA A 319 -28.75 -18.97 -9.59
N TYR A 320 -28.06 -18.72 -10.71
CA TYR A 320 -27.39 -17.46 -11.02
C TYR A 320 -27.55 -17.12 -12.52
N PRO A 321 -27.39 -15.85 -12.93
CA PRO A 321 -27.45 -15.47 -14.33
C PRO A 321 -26.41 -16.23 -15.16
N ALA A 322 -26.73 -16.55 -16.42
CA ALA A 322 -25.78 -17.17 -17.33
C ALA A 322 -24.48 -16.34 -17.39
N ALA A 323 -23.36 -17.00 -17.09
CA ALA A 323 -22.07 -16.35 -16.90
C ALA A 323 -20.95 -17.08 -17.65
N GLY A 324 -19.79 -16.43 -17.72
CA GLY A 324 -18.55 -17.00 -18.24
C GLY A 324 -17.37 -16.13 -17.87
N THR A 325 -16.18 -16.71 -17.94
CA THR A 325 -14.91 -16.03 -17.66
C THR A 325 -14.07 -16.03 -18.93
N ALA A 326 -13.32 -14.96 -19.16
CA ALA A 326 -12.45 -14.81 -20.31
C ALA A 326 -11.19 -14.04 -19.91
N ASN A 327 -10.04 -14.47 -20.42
CA ASN A 327 -8.75 -13.81 -20.25
C ASN A 327 -8.23 -13.17 -21.55
N SER A 328 -8.94 -13.38 -22.66
CA SER A 328 -8.67 -12.77 -23.96
C SER A 328 -9.95 -12.19 -24.59
N PHE A 329 -9.77 -11.33 -25.59
CA PHE A 329 -10.89 -10.75 -26.32
C PHE A 329 -11.66 -11.84 -27.08
N GLU A 330 -10.95 -12.79 -27.68
CA GLU A 330 -11.53 -13.91 -28.43
C GLU A 330 -12.39 -14.81 -27.53
N GLU A 331 -11.89 -15.13 -26.33
CA GLU A 331 -12.67 -15.86 -25.32
C GLU A 331 -13.90 -15.09 -24.89
N ALA A 332 -13.78 -13.77 -24.68
CA ALA A 332 -14.90 -12.93 -24.28
C ALA A 332 -16.00 -12.90 -25.35
N VAL A 333 -15.65 -12.83 -26.64
CA VAL A 333 -16.60 -12.90 -27.76
C VAL A 333 -17.29 -14.27 -27.82
N ALA A 334 -16.55 -15.36 -27.60
CA ALA A 334 -17.13 -16.70 -27.57
C ALA A 334 -18.15 -16.86 -26.42
N VAL A 335 -17.80 -16.38 -25.23
CA VAL A 335 -18.70 -16.33 -24.07
C VAL A 335 -19.92 -15.46 -24.36
N ALA A 336 -19.73 -14.30 -24.99
CA ALA A 336 -20.80 -13.37 -25.31
C ALA A 336 -21.82 -13.98 -26.28
N ARG A 337 -21.37 -14.68 -27.32
CA ARG A 337 -22.24 -15.40 -28.26
C ARG A 337 -23.04 -16.51 -27.60
N ARG A 338 -22.46 -17.17 -26.58
CA ARG A 338 -23.12 -18.25 -25.84
C ARG A 338 -24.22 -17.73 -24.91
N ILE A 339 -23.98 -16.60 -24.24
CA ILE A 339 -24.90 -16.03 -23.23
C ILE A 339 -25.96 -15.14 -23.87
N GLY A 340 -25.58 -14.31 -24.84
CA GLY A 340 -26.45 -13.30 -25.46
C GLY A 340 -26.39 -11.94 -24.78
N PHE A 341 -26.57 -10.87 -25.57
CA PHE A 341 -26.58 -9.49 -25.09
C PHE A 341 -27.96 -9.06 -24.55
N PRO A 342 -28.02 -8.07 -23.63
CA PRO A 342 -26.90 -7.32 -23.06
C PRO A 342 -26.11 -8.11 -22.01
N LEU A 343 -24.81 -7.83 -21.89
CA LEU A 343 -23.89 -8.48 -20.96
C LEU A 343 -23.33 -7.49 -19.96
N LEU A 344 -23.24 -7.91 -18.71
CA LEU A 344 -22.50 -7.19 -17.67
C LEU A 344 -21.06 -7.72 -17.63
N VAL A 345 -20.13 -6.96 -18.20
CA VAL A 345 -18.69 -7.25 -18.16
C VAL A 345 -18.15 -6.78 -16.81
N ARG A 346 -17.50 -7.68 -16.07
CA ARG A 346 -16.97 -7.38 -14.72
C ARG A 346 -15.56 -7.92 -14.55
N PRO A 347 -14.60 -7.11 -14.07
CA PRO A 347 -13.30 -7.61 -13.63
C PRO A 347 -13.42 -8.47 -12.36
N SER A 348 -12.44 -9.34 -12.12
CA SER A 348 -12.24 -10.06 -10.85
C SER A 348 -11.42 -9.22 -9.86
N TYR A 349 -11.49 -9.54 -8.56
CA TYR A 349 -10.73 -8.87 -7.48
C TYR A 349 -10.91 -7.33 -7.40
N VAL A 350 -12.14 -6.87 -7.65
CA VAL A 350 -12.52 -5.45 -7.60
C VAL A 350 -13.79 -5.22 -6.78
N LEU A 351 -13.80 -4.12 -6.02
CA LEU A 351 -14.98 -3.59 -5.32
C LEU A 351 -15.52 -2.32 -5.99
N GLY A 352 -16.73 -1.90 -5.62
CA GLY A 352 -17.31 -0.62 -6.05
C GLY A 352 -17.63 -0.51 -7.54
N GLY A 353 -17.72 -1.63 -8.28
CA GLY A 353 -18.06 -1.61 -9.71
C GLY A 353 -16.93 -1.17 -10.64
N ARG A 354 -15.68 -1.10 -10.15
CA ARG A 354 -14.54 -0.64 -10.94
C ARG A 354 -14.36 -1.49 -12.20
N GLY A 355 -14.35 -0.82 -13.36
CA GLY A 355 -14.18 -1.46 -14.67
C GLY A 355 -15.40 -2.25 -15.17
N MET A 356 -16.55 -2.17 -14.49
CA MET A 356 -17.77 -2.83 -14.95
C MET A 356 -18.45 -2.02 -16.06
N VAL A 357 -18.94 -2.71 -17.09
CA VAL A 357 -19.61 -2.09 -18.24
C VAL A 357 -20.77 -2.97 -18.70
N LEU A 358 -21.87 -2.35 -19.10
CA LEU A 358 -22.93 -3.03 -19.86
C LEU A 358 -22.56 -2.99 -21.34
N ALA A 359 -22.27 -4.15 -21.91
CA ALA A 359 -22.07 -4.34 -23.34
C ALA A 359 -23.40 -4.70 -23.99
N TYR A 360 -23.70 -4.09 -25.13
CA TYR A 360 -24.96 -4.27 -25.85
C TYR A 360 -24.77 -4.98 -27.20
N ASN A 361 -23.53 -5.18 -27.66
CA ASN A 361 -23.18 -5.76 -28.95
C ASN A 361 -21.80 -6.42 -28.96
#